data_AF-A0A4Q4CP42-F1
#
_entry.id   AF-A0A4Q4CP42-F1
#
_cell.length_a   1.000
_cell.length_b   1.000
_cell.length_c   1.000
_cell.angle_alpha   90.00
_cell.angle_beta   90.00
_cell.angle_gamma   90.00
#
_symmetry.space_group_name_H-M   'P 1'
#
loop_
_entity.id
_entity.type
_entity.pdbx_description
1 polymer ?
#
loop_
_entity_poly.entity_id
_entity_poly.type
_entity_poly.pdbx_seq_one_letter_code
_entity_poly.pdbx_strand_id
1 'polypeptide(L)' 'IGHALSLDADLVVPRELSALDAHAIAHAAEASLVAALPRLGQASVHVSPAGVHA' A
#
# COMPACT_ATOMS: atom_id res chain seq x y z
N ILE A 1 -1.23 23.36 -15.77
CA ILE A 1 -2.37 22.40 -15.71
C ILE A 1 -1.80 21.03 -16.02
N GLY A 2 -1.78 19.98 -15.19
CA GLY A 2 -1.90 19.78 -13.75
C GLY A 2 -1.31 18.38 -13.54
N HIS A 3 -0.21 18.24 -12.80
CA HIS A 3 0.48 16.94 -12.70
C HIS A 3 -0.24 16.05 -11.69
N ALA A 4 -0.66 14.86 -12.09
CA ALA A 4 -1.13 13.83 -11.18
C ALA A 4 0.10 13.17 -10.51
N LEU A 5 0.08 13.04 -9.19
CA LEU A 5 1.10 12.32 -8.45
C LEU A 5 0.78 10.82 -8.52
N SER A 6 1.81 10.00 -8.72
CA SER A 6 1.75 8.54 -8.59
C SER A 6 2.67 8.13 -7.46
N LEU A 7 2.23 7.18 -6.64
CA LEU A 7 2.99 6.67 -5.50
C LEU A 7 3.06 5.15 -5.56
N ASP A 8 4.21 4.63 -5.17
CA ASP A 8 4.46 3.20 -4.95
C ASP A 8 4.96 3.05 -3.51
N ALA A 9 4.39 2.10 -2.77
CA ALA A 9 4.73 1.86 -1.38
C ALA A 9 4.81 0.36 -1.05
N ASP A 10 5.85 -0.02 -0.34
CA ASP A 10 6.03 -1.36 0.21
C ASP A 10 5.65 -1.39 1.70
N LEU A 11 4.85 -2.38 2.08
CA LEU A 11 4.46 -2.65 3.46
C LEU A 11 4.93 -4.05 3.85
N VAL A 12 5.64 -4.11 4.99
CA VAL A 12 5.99 -5.38 5.62
C VAL A 12 4.91 -5.75 6.62
N VAL A 13 4.30 -6.93 6.46
CA VAL A 13 3.21 -7.42 7.31
C VAL A 13 3.60 -8.70 8.03
N PRO A 14 2.98 -9.06 9.18
CA PRO A 14 3.24 -10.34 9.84
C PRO A 14 3.07 -11.54 8.89
N ARG A 15 3.98 -12.52 8.99
CA ARG A 15 4.02 -13.70 8.10
C ARG A 15 2.84 -14.66 8.29
N GLU A 16 2.18 -14.56 9.43
CA GLU A 16 1.04 -15.37 9.85
C GLU A 16 -0.29 -14.82 9.32
N LEU A 17 -0.31 -13.63 8.72
CA LEU A 17 -1.52 -13.09 8.10
C LEU A 17 -1.92 -13.93 6.88
N SER A 18 -3.24 -14.09 6.72
CA SER A 18 -3.78 -14.64 5.50
C SER A 18 -3.55 -13.66 4.34
N ALA A 19 -3.52 -14.18 3.11
CA ALA A 19 -3.45 -13.34 1.92
C ALA A 19 -4.62 -12.35 1.84
N LEU A 20 -5.80 -12.74 2.36
CA LEU A 20 -6.98 -11.88 2.39
C LEU A 20 -6.80 -10.71 3.36
N ASP A 21 -6.26 -10.96 4.56
CA ASP A 21 -6.02 -9.91 5.55
C ASP A 21 -4.88 -8.98 5.10
N ALA A 22 -3.82 -9.52 4.51
CA ALA A 22 -2.75 -8.72 3.91
C ALA A 22 -3.27 -7.82 2.77
N HIS A 23 -4.17 -8.35 1.93
CA HIS A 23 -4.82 -7.57 0.88
C HIS A 23 -5.74 -6.48 1.45
N ALA A 24 -6.49 -6.76 2.52
CA ALA A 24 -7.30 -5.76 3.20
C ALA A 24 -6.46 -4.61 3.78
N ILE A 25 -5.27 -4.92 4.34
CA ILE A 25 -4.31 -3.92 4.80
C ILE A 25 -3.81 -3.06 3.64
N ALA A 26 -3.44 -3.68 2.52
CA ALA A 26 -2.97 -2.96 1.33
C ALA A 26 -4.01 -1.97 0.81
N HIS A 27 -5.28 -2.40 0.70
CA HIS A 27 -6.38 -1.51 0.27
C HIS A 27 -6.67 -0.40 1.28
N ALA A 28 -6.61 -0.68 2.58
CA ALA A 28 -6.80 0.35 3.60
C ALA A 28 -5.69 1.42 3.53
N ALA A 29 -4.44 0.99 3.29
CA ALA A 29 -3.32 1.91 3.11
C ALA A 29 -3.47 2.76 1.84
N GLU A 30 -3.82 2.15 0.71
CA GLU A 30 -4.10 2.85 -0.54
C GLU A 30 -5.18 3.94 -0.35
N ALA A 31 -6.32 3.56 0.23
CA ALA A 31 -7.43 4.48 0.49
C ALA A 31 -6.99 5.64 1.41
N SER A 32 -6.20 5.34 2.44
CA SER A 32 -5.66 6.37 3.34
C SER A 32 -4.69 7.32 2.62
N LEU A 33 -3.83 6.82 1.73
CA LEU A 33 -2.86 7.62 0.98
C LEU A 33 -3.57 8.56 0.01
N VAL A 34 -4.54 8.05 -0.74
CA VAL A 34 -5.35 8.85 -1.68
C VAL A 34 -6.15 9.92 -0.93
N ALA A 35 -6.71 9.60 0.24
CA ALA A 35 -7.44 10.56 1.06
C ALA A 35 -6.54 11.65 1.68
N ALA A 36 -5.31 11.30 2.06
CA ALA A 36 -4.39 12.21 2.75
C ALA A 36 -3.58 13.12 1.81
N LEU A 37 -3.34 12.70 0.56
CA LEU A 37 -2.44 13.39 -0.36
C LEU A 37 -3.22 14.07 -1.50
N PRO A 38 -3.42 15.40 -1.43
CA PRO A 38 -4.09 16.12 -2.51
C PRO A 38 -3.29 15.96 -3.82
N ARG A 39 -4.00 15.59 -4.89
CA ARG A 39 -3.48 15.34 -6.26
C ARG A 39 -2.79 13.98 -6.46
N LEU A 40 -2.85 13.07 -5.49
CA LEU A 40 -2.48 11.67 -5.74
C LEU A 40 -3.54 11.05 -6.66
N GLY A 41 -3.16 10.80 -7.92
CA GLY A 41 -4.04 10.19 -8.91
C GLY A 41 -4.06 8.67 -8.84
N GLN A 42 -2.97 8.07 -8.34
CA GLN A 42 -2.82 6.62 -8.20
C GLN A 42 -1.84 6.29 -7.07
N ALA A 43 -2.14 5.25 -6.30
CA ALA A 43 -1.22 4.63 -5.34
C ALA A 43 -1.18 3.12 -5.59
N SER A 44 0.01 2.53 -5.65
CA SER A 44 0.22 1.07 -5.63
C SER A 44 0.81 0.70 -4.26
N VAL A 45 0.22 -0.30 -3.61
CA VAL A 45 0.70 -0.79 -2.32
C VAL A 45 1.05 -2.27 -2.46
N HIS A 46 2.34 -2.57 -2.30
CA HIS A 46 2.89 -3.91 -2.30
C HIS A 46 3.03 -4.39 -0.85
N VAL A 47 2.52 -5.59 -0.56
CA VAL A 47 2.64 -6.21 0.76
C VAL A 47 3.55 -7.42 0.69
N SER A 48 4.56 -7.43 1.57
CA SER A 48 5.50 -8.54 1.74
C SER A 48 5.43 -9.05 3.18
N PRO A 49 5.48 -10.36 3.42
CA PRO A 49 5.53 -10.88 4.78
C PRO A 49 6.85 -10.47 5.47
N ALA A 50 6.88 -10.47 6.80
CA ALA A 50 8.10 -10.23 7.54
C ALA A 50 9.05 -11.43 7.43
N GLY A 51 10.35 -11.17 7.30
CA GLY A 51 11.38 -12.21 7.31
C GLY A 51 11.57 -12.98 5.99
N VAL A 52 11.01 -12.51 4.86
CA VAL A 52 11.37 -13.02 3.52
C VAL A 52 12.71 -12.51 3.00
N HIS A 53 13.31 -11.52 3.66
CA HIS A 53 14.69 -11.09 3.42
C HIS A 53 15.56 -11.59 4.59
N ALA A 54 16.06 -12.82 4.49
CA ALA A 54 17.10 -13.38 5.35
C ALA A 54 18.24 -13.90 4.47
#